data_AF-A0A139NR04-F1
#
_entry.id   AF-A0A139NR04-F1
#
_cell.length_a   1.000
_cell.length_b   1.000
_cell.length_c   1.000
_cell.angle_alpha   90.00
_cell.angle_beta   90.00
_cell.angle_gamma   90.00
#
_symmetry.space_group_name_H-M   'P 1'
#
loop_
_entity.id
_entity.type
_entity.pdbx_description
1 polymer ?
#
loop_
_entity_poly.entity_id
_entity_poly.type
_entity_poly.pdbx_seq_one_letter_code
_entity_poly.pdbx_strand_id
1 'polypeptide(L)' 'MDVKSEVIAIIDDLFMEDVSDMMDEDLFDAGVLDSMGTVELIVELEGKFNISVPVSEFGRDDWNTANKIVEGVTELMNA' A
#
# COMPACT_ATOMS: atom_id res chain seq x y z
N MET A 1 11.63 -10.70 -6.99
CA MET A 1 10.27 -10.15 -6.91
C MET A 1 10.42 -8.64 -6.88
N ASP A 2 9.69 -7.91 -7.71
CA ASP A 2 9.74 -6.45 -7.69
C ASP A 2 8.59 -5.97 -6.79
N VAL A 3 8.91 -5.61 -5.54
CA VAL A 3 7.90 -5.22 -4.53
C VAL A 3 7.05 -4.06 -5.06
N LYS A 4 7.70 -3.09 -5.70
CA LYS A 4 7.02 -1.93 -6.29
C LYS A 4 5.94 -2.35 -7.29
N SER A 5 6.28 -3.18 -8.27
CA SER A 5 5.34 -3.62 -9.30
C SER A 5 4.16 -4.40 -8.72
N GLU A 6 4.43 -5.26 -7.73
CA GLU A 6 3.38 -6.04 -7.07
C GLU A 6 2.46 -5.17 -6.20
N VAL A 7 2.99 -4.18 -5.48
CA VAL A 7 2.17 -3.23 -4.70
C VAL A 7 1.29 -2.40 -5.62
N ILE A 8 1.83 -1.89 -6.74
CA ILE A 8 1.04 -1.15 -7.73
C ILE A 8 -0.10 -2.03 -8.27
N ALA A 9 0.20 -3.28 -8.61
CA ALA A 9 -0.80 -4.22 -9.10
C ALA A 9 -1.91 -4.49 -8.05
N ILE A 10 -1.56 -4.63 -6.77
CA ILE A 10 -2.56 -4.81 -5.71
C ILE A 10 -3.46 -3.57 -5.58
N ILE A 11 -2.89 -2.38 -5.63
CA ILE A 11 -3.66 -1.13 -5.55
C ILE A 11 -4.59 -1.00 -6.76
N ASP A 12 -4.10 -1.29 -7.97
CA ASP A 12 -4.91 -1.27 -9.20
C ASP A 12 -6.04 -2.32 -9.13
N ASP A 13 -5.75 -3.55 -8.67
CA ASP A 13 -6.75 -4.61 -8.53
C ASP A 13 -7.85 -4.27 -7.50
N LEU A 14 -7.49 -3.61 -6.38
CA LEU A 14 -8.42 -3.27 -5.30
C LEU A 14 -9.25 -2.02 -5.62
N PHE A 15 -8.61 -0.99 -6.17
CA PHE A 15 -9.21 0.35 -6.31
C PHE A 15 -9.53 0.72 -7.76
N MET A 16 -9.16 -0.12 -8.73
CA MET A 16 -9.29 0.14 -10.17
C MET A 16 -8.59 1.43 -10.60
N GLU A 17 -7.47 1.75 -9.95
CA GLU A 17 -6.74 2.99 -10.13
C GLU A 17 -5.24 2.74 -10.30
N ASP A 18 -4.71 3.17 -11.44
CA ASP A 18 -3.30 3.05 -11.77
C ASP A 18 -2.49 4.16 -11.08
N VAL A 19 -1.87 3.81 -9.96
CA VAL A 19 -1.04 4.73 -9.17
C VAL A 19 0.40 4.86 -9.67
N SER A 20 0.78 4.18 -10.77
CA SER A 20 2.16 4.15 -11.25
C SER A 20 2.69 5.52 -11.69
N ASP A 21 1.80 6.41 -12.12
CA ASP A 21 2.10 7.80 -12.52
C ASP A 21 1.94 8.83 -11.38
N MET A 22 1.44 8.40 -10.20
CA MET A 22 1.13 9.27 -9.05
C MET A 22 1.70 8.72 -7.74
N MET A 23 2.89 8.13 -7.81
CA MET A 23 3.52 7.39 -6.70
C MET A 23 3.78 8.20 -5.42
N ASP A 24 3.91 9.52 -5.54
CA ASP A 24 4.14 10.46 -4.44
C ASP A 24 2.90 11.27 -4.07
N GLU A 25 1.77 11.05 -4.74
CA GLU A 25 0.51 11.71 -4.42
C GLU A 25 -0.17 11.05 -3.22
N ASP A 26 -0.90 11.87 -2.46
CA ASP A 26 -1.67 11.38 -1.32
C ASP A 26 -2.91 10.64 -1.82
N LEU A 27 -2.88 9.31 -1.69
CA LEU A 27 -3.92 8.38 -2.10
C LEU A 27 -5.23 8.56 -1.32
N PHE A 28 -5.17 9.07 -0.08
CA PHE A 28 -6.39 9.37 0.68
C PHE A 28 -7.04 10.66 0.20
N ASP A 29 -6.25 11.67 -0.15
CA ASP A 29 -6.76 12.94 -0.68
C ASP A 29 -7.22 12.82 -2.13
N ALA A 30 -6.56 11.97 -2.92
CA ALA A 30 -7.00 11.58 -4.26
C ALA A 30 -8.30 10.76 -4.26
N GLY A 31 -8.66 10.18 -3.10
CA GLY A 31 -9.87 9.35 -2.94
C GLY A 31 -9.70 7.90 -3.36
N VAL A 32 -8.46 7.46 -3.60
CA VAL A 32 -8.09 6.07 -3.89
C VAL A 32 -8.25 5.21 -2.63
N LEU A 33 -7.72 5.70 -1.50
CA LEU A 33 -7.75 5.02 -0.21
C LEU A 33 -8.79 5.63 0.73
N ASP A 34 -9.61 4.76 1.32
CA ASP A 34 -10.50 5.08 2.43
C ASP A 34 -10.23 4.16 3.64
N SER A 35 -11.02 4.29 4.71
CA SER A 35 -10.84 3.48 5.92
C SER A 35 -11.07 1.97 5.71
N MET A 36 -11.91 1.57 4.76
CA MET A 36 -12.21 0.16 4.49
C MET A 36 -11.21 -0.43 3.49
N GLY A 37 -10.94 0.30 2.41
CA GLY A 37 -9.91 -0.02 1.43
C GLY A 37 -8.53 -0.15 2.03
N THR A 38 -8.20 0.67 3.04
CA THR A 38 -6.93 0.51 3.80
C THR A 38 -6.83 -0.87 4.46
N VAL A 39 -7.91 -1.37 5.05
CA VAL A 39 -7.91 -2.70 5.70
C VAL A 39 -7.77 -3.81 4.66
N GLU A 40 -8.47 -3.69 3.53
CA GLU A 40 -8.36 -4.66 2.43
C GLU A 40 -6.95 -4.69 1.85
N LEU A 41 -6.35 -3.52 1.61
CA LEU A 41 -4.97 -3.39 1.17
C LEU A 41 -4.00 -4.07 2.14
N ILE A 42 -4.14 -3.83 3.45
CA ILE A 42 -3.29 -4.47 4.46
C ILE A 42 -3.38 -6.00 4.36
N VAL A 43 -4.59 -6.56 4.28
CA VAL A 43 -4.79 -8.02 4.21
C VAL A 43 -4.15 -8.61 2.96
N GLU A 44 -4.30 -7.96 1.81
CA GLU A 44 -3.68 -8.41 0.56
C GLU A 44 -2.14 -8.31 0.61
N LEU A 45 -1.59 -7.24 1.18
CA LEU A 45 -0.14 -7.08 1.36
C LEU A 45 0.44 -8.15 2.29
N GLU A 46 -0.20 -8.39 3.44
CA GLU A 46 0.20 -9.44 4.39
C GLU A 46 0.19 -10.82 3.72
N GLY A 47 -0.88 -11.14 2.97
CA GLY A 47 -1.01 -12.40 2.26
C GLY A 47 -0.01 -12.58 1.12
N LYS A 48 0.24 -11.52 0.33
CA LYS A 48 1.11 -11.56 -0.84
C LYS A 48 2.59 -11.64 -0.46
N PHE A 49 3.02 -10.82 0.49
CA PHE A 49 4.43 -10.68 0.87
C PHE A 49 4.80 -11.53 2.09
N ASN A 50 3.82 -12.21 2.70
CA ASN A 50 3.99 -12.99 3.93
C ASN A 50 4.62 -12.13 5.05
N ILE A 51 4.12 -10.91 5.19
CA ILE A 51 4.49 -9.94 6.22
C ILE A 51 3.36 -9.80 7.25
N SER A 52 3.64 -9.14 8.38
CA SER A 52 2.60 -8.67 9.27
C SER A 52 2.70 -7.15 9.42
N VAL A 53 1.61 -6.47 9.13
CA VAL A 53 1.51 -5.01 9.15
C VAL A 53 0.74 -4.62 10.42
N PRO A 54 1.40 -4.04 11.43
CA PRO A 54 0.71 -3.57 12.61
C PRO A 54 -0.15 -2.34 12.23
N VAL A 55 -1.46 -2.45 12.40
CA VAL A 55 -2.43 -1.39 12.07
C VAL A 55 -2.09 -0.05 12.74
N SER A 56 -1.37 -0.07 13.87
CA SER A 56 -0.88 1.14 14.54
C SER A 56 0.22 1.88 13.78
N GLU A 57 0.99 1.21 12.92
CA GLU A 57 2.02 1.81 12.05
C GLU A 57 1.44 2.22 10.69
N PHE A 58 0.22 1.80 10.36
CA PHE A 58 -0.51 2.26 9.18
C PHE A 58 -1.18 3.62 9.45
N GLY A 59 -0.37 4.59 9.87
CA GLY A 59 -0.79 5.98 9.98
C GLY A 59 -1.11 6.55 8.61
N ARG A 60 -2.13 7.42 8.52
CA ARG A 60 -2.47 8.12 7.26
C ARG A 60 -1.23 8.81 6.69
N ASP A 61 -0.43 9.47 7.52
CA ASP A 61 0.79 10.16 7.07
C ASP A 61 1.96 9.22 6.72
N ASP A 62 1.96 7.99 7.24
CA ASP A 62 3.03 7.02 7.05
C ASP A 62 2.83 6.19 5.77
N TRP A 63 1.57 6.00 5.33
CA TRP A 63 1.22 5.18 4.17
C TRP A 63 0.33 5.92 3.15
N ASN A 64 0.33 7.25 3.14
CA ASN A 64 -0.50 8.03 2.21
C ASN A 64 -0.08 7.98 0.75
N THR A 65 1.12 7.50 0.41
CA THR A 65 1.60 7.49 -0.99
C THR A 65 2.01 6.07 -1.39
N ALA A 66 1.88 5.72 -2.67
CA ALA A 66 2.29 4.40 -3.14
C ALA A 66 3.78 4.13 -2.86
N ASN A 67 4.65 5.13 -2.96
CA ASN A 67 6.07 4.98 -2.63
C ASN A 67 6.29 4.59 -1.16
N LYS A 68 5.59 5.24 -0.23
CA LYS A 68 5.68 4.90 1.20
C LYS A 68 5.15 3.50 1.50
N ILE A 69 4.07 3.09 0.82
CA ILE A 69 3.52 1.74 0.95
C ILE A 69 4.56 0.70 0.51
N VAL A 70 5.21 0.94 -0.63
CA VAL A 70 6.29 0.07 -1.14
C VAL A 70 7.47 0.01 -0.17
N GLU A 71 7.88 1.15 0.38
CA GLU A 71 8.96 1.24 1.36
C GLU A 71 8.63 0.44 2.62
N GLY A 72 7.47 0.68 3.23
CA GLY A 72 7.05 -0.03 4.45
C GLY A 72 6.90 -1.54 4.24
N VAL A 73 6.37 -2.00 3.10
CA VAL A 73 6.35 -3.42 2.75
C VAL A 73 7.77 -3.98 2.66
N THR A 74 8.67 -3.24 2.01
CA THR A 74 10.08 -3.65 1.87
C THR A 74 10.77 -3.74 3.22
N GLU A 75 10.54 -2.79 4.13
CA GLU A 75 11.10 -2.82 5.48
C GLU A 75 10.59 -4.04 6.27
N LEU A 76 9.28 -4.29 6.25
CA LEU A 76 8.66 -5.42 6.94
C LEU A 76 9.11 -6.79 6.39
N MET A 77 9.39 -6.88 5.09
CA MET A 77 9.95 -8.09 4.48
C MET A 77 11.39 -8.39 4.93
N ASN A 78 12.14 -7.37 5.36
CA ASN A 78 13.54 -7.49 5.78
C ASN A 78 13.71 -7.52 7.30
N ALA A 79 12.63 -7.38 8.06
CA ALA A 79 12.59 -7.44 9.53
C ALA A 79 12.59 -8.90 10.04
#